data_AF-A0AAX1D3D9-F1
#
_entry.id   AF-A0AAX1D3D9-F1
#
_cell.length_a   1.000
_cell.length_b   1.000
_cell.length_c   1.000
_cell.angle_alpha   90.00
_cell.angle_beta   90.00
_cell.angle_gamma   90.00
#
_symmetry.space_group_name_H-M   'P 1'
#
loop_
_entity.id
_entity.type
_entity.pdbx_description
1 polymer ?
#
loop_
_entity_poly.entity_id
_entity_poly.type
_entity_poly.pdbx_seq_one_letter_code
_entity_poly.pdbx_strand_id
1 'polypeptide(L)'
;MKGRRRQSAQGRHAIVHAVVCAVLASAPFLPVKVAHAAGFDCKAAKTHVEHLICADPSLSRLDDQVKDLYDKIQAETAGRDGETGERRDPVANEQTQWRTTVRDRCPDAACLKSAYEDRIAAMKKNWAEALGPAGK
;
A
#
# COMPACT_ATOMS: atom_id res chain seq x y z
N MET A 1 -19.76 67.17 51.00
CA MET A 1 -19.50 67.88 49.72
C MET A 1 -18.81 66.86 48.81
N LYS A 2 -19.31 66.38 47.67
CA LYS A 2 -19.85 67.04 46.48
C LYS A 2 -20.75 66.01 45.76
N GLY A 3 -21.99 66.35 45.46
CA GLY A 3 -22.98 65.43 44.90
C GLY A 3 -22.93 65.29 43.37
N ARG A 4 -23.61 64.27 42.84
CA ARG A 4 -24.45 64.39 41.65
C ARG A 4 -25.51 63.28 41.63
N ARG A 5 -26.74 63.69 41.27
CA ARG A 5 -27.99 62.93 41.20
C ARG A 5 -28.17 62.17 39.86
N ARG A 6 -28.95 61.09 39.95
CA ARG A 6 -30.08 60.63 39.08
C ARG A 6 -29.78 60.15 37.65
N GLN A 7 -30.07 58.88 37.34
CA GLN A 7 -31.35 58.25 36.89
C GLN A 7 -31.54 58.28 35.36
N SER A 8 -31.82 57.12 34.77
CA SER A 8 -32.81 56.82 33.71
C SER A 8 -32.39 55.54 33.00
N ALA A 9 -33.24 54.68 32.45
CA ALA A 9 -34.67 54.41 32.54
C ALA A 9 -34.86 53.11 31.74
N GLN A 10 -35.84 52.30 32.10
CA GLN A 10 -36.20 51.07 31.40
C GLN A 10 -36.71 51.29 29.97
N GLY A 11 -36.39 50.32 29.11
CA GLY A 11 -37.38 49.61 28.29
C GLY A 11 -37.49 50.01 26.81
N ARG A 12 -37.41 49.02 25.91
CA ARG A 12 -38.55 48.29 25.32
C ARG A 12 -38.11 47.43 24.11
N HIS A 13 -38.88 46.38 23.90
CA HIS A 13 -38.68 45.27 22.96
C HIS A 13 -38.81 45.67 21.48
N ALA A 14 -37.97 45.09 20.61
CA ALA A 14 -38.24 44.80 19.19
C ALA A 14 -37.20 43.75 18.73
N ILE A 15 -37.52 42.45 18.77
CA ILE A 15 -37.89 41.65 17.60
C ILE A 15 -37.04 41.98 16.36
N VAL A 16 -35.95 41.23 16.11
CA VAL A 16 -35.65 40.62 14.79
C VAL A 16 -34.74 39.40 15.03
N HIS A 17 -35.13 38.28 14.42
CA HIS A 17 -34.50 36.97 14.52
C HIS A 17 -33.07 36.96 13.97
N ALA A 18 -32.14 36.36 14.71
CA ALA A 18 -31.02 35.63 14.12
C ALA A 18 -30.66 34.48 15.06
N VAL A 19 -31.38 33.36 14.88
CA VAL A 19 -30.96 32.06 15.40
C VAL A 19 -29.66 31.72 14.68
N VAL A 20 -28.52 31.99 15.32
CA VAL A 20 -27.23 31.47 14.87
C VAL A 20 -27.12 30.05 15.44
N CYS A 21 -27.54 29.08 14.64
CA CYS A 21 -27.27 27.66 14.85
C CYS A 21 -25.75 27.42 14.84
N ALA A 22 -25.12 27.39 16.02
CA ALA A 22 -23.79 26.82 16.17
C ALA A 22 -23.94 25.32 16.50
N VAL A 23 -24.30 24.52 15.50
CA VAL A 23 -24.20 23.06 15.60
C VAL A 23 -22.73 22.71 15.45
N LEU A 24 -22.07 22.41 16.57
CA LEU A 24 -20.74 21.79 16.61
C LEU A 24 -20.87 20.37 16.03
N ALA A 25 -20.77 20.25 14.71
CA ALA A 25 -20.65 18.97 14.04
C ALA A 25 -19.25 18.40 14.30
N SER A 26 -19.11 17.65 15.40
CA SER A 26 -17.96 16.78 15.63
C SER A 26 -17.95 15.67 14.58
N ALA A 27 -17.27 15.91 13.46
CA ALA A 27 -16.96 14.84 12.51
C ALA A 27 -15.94 13.90 13.16
N PRO A 28 -16.26 12.60 13.36
CA PRO A 28 -15.26 11.66 13.83
C PRO A 28 -14.21 11.48 12.71
N PHE A 29 -12.98 11.91 12.98
CA PHE A 29 -11.83 11.55 12.16
C PHE A 29 -11.67 10.02 12.22
N LEU A 30 -12.15 9.33 11.18
CA LEU A 30 -11.92 7.89 11.02
C LEU A 30 -10.45 7.69 10.65
N PRO A 31 -9.66 6.95 11.45
CA PRO A 31 -8.29 6.63 11.07
C PRO A 31 -8.34 5.75 9.81
N VAL A 32 -7.76 6.24 8.71
CA VAL A 32 -7.46 5.41 7.54
C VAL A 32 -6.52 4.32 8.01
N LYS A 33 -7.02 3.08 8.06
CA LYS A 33 -6.18 1.91 8.30
C LYS A 33 -5.33 1.73 7.05
N VAL A 34 -4.06 2.11 7.14
CA VAL A 34 -3.05 1.74 6.15
C VAL A 34 -3.00 0.21 6.15
N ALA A 35 -3.47 -0.41 5.07
CA ALA A 35 -3.34 -1.84 4.90
C ALA A 35 -1.84 -2.17 4.86
N HIS A 36 -1.39 -3.00 5.79
CA HIS A 36 -0.02 -3.51 5.77
C HIS A 36 0.08 -4.53 4.61
N ALA A 37 0.73 -4.13 3.52
CA ALA A 37 1.22 -5.06 2.52
C ALA A 37 2.17 -6.06 3.22
N ALA A 38 2.05 -7.35 2.93
CA ALA A 38 2.94 -8.39 3.43
C ALA A 38 4.36 -8.33 2.80
N GLY A 39 4.66 -7.36 1.94
CA GLY A 39 5.95 -7.22 1.25
C GLY A 39 7.05 -6.41 1.95
N PHE A 40 6.75 -5.30 2.64
CA PHE A 40 7.73 -4.43 3.34
C PHE A 40 7.04 -3.33 4.16
N ASP A 41 7.74 -2.70 5.12
CA ASP A 41 7.18 -1.58 5.91
C ASP A 41 7.08 -0.32 5.05
N CYS A 42 5.86 0.11 4.74
CA CYS A 42 5.60 1.32 3.97
C CYS A 42 6.16 2.61 4.60
N LYS A 43 6.41 2.61 5.92
CA LYS A 43 7.10 3.74 6.58
C LYS A 43 8.58 3.81 6.22
N ALA A 44 9.15 2.69 5.76
CA ALA A 44 10.54 2.55 5.36
C ALA A 44 10.75 2.59 3.84
N ALA A 45 9.72 2.94 3.05
CA ALA A 45 9.83 3.12 1.61
C ALA A 45 10.88 4.19 1.26
N LYS A 46 11.76 3.87 0.30
CA LYS A 46 12.89 4.70 -0.16
C LYS A 46 12.85 4.97 -1.65
N THR A 47 12.29 4.05 -2.44
CA THR A 47 12.26 4.17 -3.90
C THR A 47 10.92 4.71 -4.39
N HIS A 48 10.93 5.33 -5.58
CA HIS A 48 9.71 5.78 -6.25
C HIS A 48 8.67 4.67 -6.36
N VAL A 49 9.10 3.47 -6.78
CA VAL A 49 8.23 2.30 -6.91
C VAL A 49 7.68 1.84 -5.56
N GLU A 50 8.49 1.84 -4.49
CA GLU A 50 7.99 1.53 -3.14
C GLU A 50 6.91 2.52 -2.69
N HIS A 51 7.07 3.81 -2.99
CA HIS A 51 6.02 4.80 -2.70
C HIS A 51 4.75 4.57 -3.52
N LEU A 52 4.87 4.19 -4.81
CA LEU A 52 3.71 3.82 -5.63
C LEU A 52 2.97 2.61 -5.04
N ILE A 53 3.69 1.56 -4.65
CA ILE A 53 3.11 0.35 -4.02
C ILE A 53 2.37 0.72 -2.73
N CYS A 54 2.98 1.55 -1.88
CA CYS A 54 2.40 1.94 -0.60
C CYS A 54 1.22 2.90 -0.71
N ALA A 55 1.14 3.69 -1.80
CA ALA A 55 0.04 4.61 -2.05
C ALA A 55 -1.21 3.92 -2.62
N ASP A 56 -1.05 2.74 -3.24
CA ASP A 56 -2.14 2.02 -3.92
C ASP A 56 -2.37 0.61 -3.32
N PRO A 57 -3.47 0.38 -2.59
CA PRO A 57 -3.80 -0.93 -2.02
C PRO A 57 -3.94 -2.07 -3.05
N SER A 58 -4.19 -1.76 -4.32
CA SER A 58 -4.25 -2.76 -5.38
C SER A 58 -2.84 -3.21 -5.80
N LEU A 59 -1.88 -2.29 -5.88
CA LEU A 59 -0.47 -2.59 -6.16
C LEU A 59 0.16 -3.34 -5.00
N SER A 60 -0.14 -2.95 -3.75
CA SER A 60 0.28 -3.69 -2.56
C SER A 60 -0.17 -5.16 -2.59
N ARG A 61 -1.42 -5.43 -2.97
CA ARG A 61 -1.91 -6.82 -3.10
C ARG A 61 -1.21 -7.61 -4.20
N LEU A 62 -0.86 -6.96 -5.31
CA LEU A 62 -0.13 -7.59 -6.40
C LEU A 62 1.32 -7.90 -6.01
N ASP A 63 1.98 -7.00 -5.28
CA ASP A 63 3.32 -7.23 -4.72
C ASP A 63 3.31 -8.44 -3.76
N ASP A 64 2.30 -8.51 -2.88
CA ASP A 64 2.09 -9.64 -1.97
C ASP A 64 1.90 -10.96 -2.74
N GLN A 65 1.12 -10.96 -3.84
CA GLN A 65 0.93 -12.16 -4.66
C GLN A 65 2.23 -12.62 -5.34
N VAL A 66 3.06 -11.69 -5.84
CA VAL A 66 4.37 -12.04 -6.38
C VAL A 66 5.27 -12.62 -5.30
N LYS A 67 5.26 -12.04 -4.10
CA LYS A 67 6.00 -12.56 -2.94
C LYS A 67 5.55 -13.98 -2.58
N ASP A 68 4.24 -14.20 -2.45
CA ASP A 68 3.69 -15.52 -2.10
C ASP A 68 4.06 -16.59 -3.13
N LEU A 69 4.02 -16.25 -4.43
CA LEU A 69 4.45 -17.16 -5.49
C LEU A 69 5.95 -17.43 -5.45
N TYR A 70 6.76 -16.39 -5.20
CA TYR A 70 8.20 -16.55 -5.05
C TYR A 70 8.52 -17.50 -3.90
N ASP A 71 7.93 -17.29 -2.72
CA ASP A 71 8.18 -18.09 -1.53
C ASP A 71 7.79 -19.56 -1.77
N LYS A 72 6.67 -19.82 -2.45
CA LYS A 72 6.24 -21.19 -2.83
C LYS A 72 7.18 -21.87 -3.82
N ILE A 73 7.53 -21.18 -4.91
CA ILE A 73 8.43 -21.73 -5.93
C ILE A 73 9.81 -21.98 -5.31
N GLN A 74 10.31 -21.05 -4.50
CA GLN A 74 11.59 -21.19 -3.81
C GLN A 74 11.56 -22.39 -2.87
N ALA A 75 10.49 -22.59 -2.09
CA ALA A 75 10.37 -23.73 -1.18
C ALA A 75 10.43 -25.09 -1.90
N GLU A 76 9.97 -25.18 -3.15
CA GLU A 76 10.01 -26.41 -3.94
C GLU A 76 11.30 -26.61 -4.73
N THR A 77 11.94 -25.51 -5.17
CA THR A 77 13.06 -25.57 -6.12
C THR A 77 14.42 -25.27 -5.49
N ALA A 78 14.45 -24.63 -4.33
CA ALA A 78 15.69 -24.39 -3.62
C ALA A 78 16.19 -25.67 -2.95
N GLY A 79 17.52 -25.84 -2.95
CA GLY A 79 18.13 -27.04 -2.40
C GLY A 79 19.63 -26.91 -2.29
N ARG A 80 20.29 -28.06 -2.15
CA ARG A 80 21.74 -28.17 -2.25
C ARG A 80 22.10 -29.16 -3.33
N ASP A 81 23.16 -28.83 -4.04
CA ASP A 81 23.81 -29.74 -4.96
C ASP A 81 24.35 -30.94 -4.18
N GLY A 82 24.04 -32.16 -4.64
CA GLY A 82 24.35 -33.39 -3.89
C GLY A 82 25.82 -33.75 -3.86
N GLU A 83 26.61 -33.25 -4.81
CA GLU A 83 28.05 -33.54 -4.93
C GLU A 83 28.89 -32.45 -4.26
N THR A 84 28.58 -31.19 -4.55
CA THR A 84 29.35 -30.03 -4.09
C THR A 84 28.82 -29.44 -2.78
N GLY A 85 27.58 -29.74 -2.39
CA GLY A 85 26.91 -29.14 -1.23
C GLY A 85 26.50 -27.68 -1.42
N GLU A 86 26.71 -27.09 -2.60
CA GLU A 86 26.40 -25.70 -2.90
C GLU A 86 24.89 -25.42 -2.82
N ARG A 87 24.50 -24.26 -2.29
CA ARG A 87 23.10 -23.83 -2.28
C ARG A 87 22.65 -23.51 -3.71
N ARG A 88 21.53 -24.08 -4.13
CA ARG A 88 20.85 -23.78 -5.40
C ARG A 88 19.52 -23.08 -5.10
N ASP A 89 19.25 -22.01 -5.84
CA ASP A 89 18.05 -21.20 -5.71
C ASP A 89 17.75 -20.56 -7.07
N PRO A 90 17.16 -21.33 -8.01
CA PRO A 90 17.03 -20.89 -9.40
C PRO A 90 16.12 -19.66 -9.53
N VAL A 91 15.09 -19.56 -8.69
CA VAL A 91 14.11 -18.46 -8.75
C VAL A 91 14.65 -17.13 -8.22
N ALA A 92 15.62 -17.13 -7.30
CA ALA A 92 16.20 -15.90 -6.73
C ALA A 92 16.84 -14.97 -7.77
N ASN A 93 17.59 -15.55 -8.72
CA ASN A 93 18.25 -14.77 -9.77
C ASN A 93 17.22 -14.16 -10.73
N GLU A 94 16.26 -14.95 -11.18
CA GLU A 94 15.18 -14.46 -12.07
C GLU A 94 14.36 -13.36 -11.40
N GLN A 95 14.03 -13.52 -10.12
CA GLN A 95 13.28 -12.52 -9.36
C GLN A 95 14.07 -11.21 -9.20
N THR A 96 15.38 -11.30 -8.92
CA THR A 96 16.25 -10.12 -8.82
C THR A 96 16.36 -9.38 -10.14
N GLN A 97 16.53 -10.12 -11.25
CA GLN A 97 16.59 -9.54 -12.58
C GLN A 97 15.27 -8.86 -12.94
N TRP A 98 14.13 -9.52 -12.72
CA TRP A 98 12.82 -8.95 -13.01
C TRP A 98 12.57 -7.67 -12.20
N ARG A 99 12.89 -7.66 -10.89
CA ARG A 99 12.75 -6.48 -10.05
C ARG A 99 13.54 -5.30 -10.58
N THR A 100 14.83 -5.51 -10.87
CA THR A 100 15.74 -4.43 -11.25
C THR A 100 15.56 -3.94 -12.69
N THR A 101 15.09 -4.80 -13.59
CA THR A 101 15.01 -4.48 -15.03
C THR A 101 13.59 -4.17 -15.51
N VAL A 102 12.56 -4.57 -14.77
CA VAL A 102 11.15 -4.35 -15.13
C VAL A 102 10.48 -3.50 -14.07
N ARG A 103 10.31 -4.03 -12.85
CA ARG A 103 9.54 -3.39 -11.78
C ARG A 103 10.09 -2.00 -11.44
N ASP A 104 11.39 -1.92 -11.16
CA ASP A 104 12.06 -0.70 -10.71
C ASP A 104 12.20 0.36 -11.82
N ARG A 105 11.87 0.01 -13.07
CA ARG A 105 11.83 0.96 -14.21
C ARG A 105 10.45 1.57 -14.44
N CYS A 106 9.41 1.13 -13.74
CA CYS A 106 8.07 1.66 -13.95
C CYS A 106 7.95 3.13 -13.50
N PRO A 107 7.43 4.03 -14.36
CA PRO A 107 7.27 5.43 -14.01
C PRO A 107 6.03 5.71 -13.17
N ASP A 108 5.03 4.82 -13.20
CA ASP A 108 3.73 5.04 -12.58
C ASP A 108 3.03 3.73 -12.15
N ALA A 109 1.87 3.90 -11.52
CA ALA A 109 1.01 2.82 -11.04
C ALA A 109 0.48 1.90 -12.16
N ALA A 110 0.18 2.45 -13.34
CA ALA A 110 -0.38 1.67 -14.44
C ALA A 110 0.67 0.71 -15.02
N CYS A 111 1.90 1.20 -15.22
CA CYS A 111 3.04 0.34 -15.57
C CYS A 111 3.23 -0.76 -14.53
N LEU A 112 3.24 -0.39 -13.25
CA LEU A 112 3.54 -1.32 -12.18
C LEU A 112 2.48 -2.42 -12.06
N LYS A 113 1.21 -2.06 -12.24
CA LYS A 113 0.11 -3.02 -12.30
C LYS A 113 0.31 -4.04 -13.42
N SER A 114 0.57 -3.57 -14.64
CA SER A 114 0.82 -4.47 -15.79
C SER A 114 2.03 -5.38 -15.52
N ALA A 115 3.13 -4.81 -15.03
CA ALA A 115 4.34 -5.57 -14.73
C ALA A 115 4.10 -6.68 -13.70
N TYR A 116 3.30 -6.42 -12.66
CA TYR A 116 2.93 -7.44 -11.69
C TYR A 116 2.01 -8.51 -12.26
N GLU A 117 0.97 -8.14 -13.01
CA GLU A 117 0.04 -9.07 -13.64
C GLU A 117 0.78 -10.03 -14.59
N ASP A 118 1.67 -9.48 -15.43
CA ASP A 118 2.52 -10.24 -16.34
C ASP A 118 3.47 -11.18 -15.58
N ARG A 119 4.09 -10.70 -14.48
CA ARG A 119 4.98 -11.51 -13.66
C ARG A 119 4.26 -12.67 -12.99
N ILE A 120 3.08 -12.42 -12.42
CA ILE A 120 2.25 -13.45 -11.79
C ILE A 120 1.87 -14.51 -12.80
N ALA A 121 1.43 -14.10 -14.00
CA ALA A 121 1.09 -15.03 -15.08
C ALA A 121 2.30 -15.87 -15.52
N ALA A 122 3.46 -15.24 -15.73
CA ALA A 122 4.69 -15.91 -16.10
C ALA A 122 5.17 -16.91 -15.03
N MET A 123 5.16 -16.52 -13.75
CA MET A 123 5.56 -17.40 -12.65
C MET A 123 4.66 -18.62 -12.55
N LYS A 124 3.33 -18.44 -12.65
CA LYS A 124 2.37 -19.55 -12.63
C LYS A 124 2.57 -20.49 -13.82
N LYS A 125 2.77 -19.94 -15.02
CA LYS A 125 3.01 -20.73 -16.23
C LYS A 125 4.31 -21.53 -16.12
N ASN A 126 5.42 -20.86 -15.82
CA ASN A 126 6.74 -21.49 -15.74
C ASN A 126 6.78 -22.57 -14.65
N TRP A 127 6.15 -22.31 -13.50
CA TRP A 127 6.08 -23.28 -12.41
C TRP A 127 5.22 -24.49 -12.79
N ALA A 128 4.07 -24.29 -13.44
CA ALA A 128 3.25 -25.39 -13.94
C ALA A 128 3.97 -26.23 -15.02
N GLU A 129 4.72 -25.59 -15.92
CA GLU A 129 5.53 -26.28 -16.93
C GLU A 129 6.67 -27.09 -16.30
N ALA A 130 7.32 -26.56 -15.26
CA ALA A 130 8.37 -27.27 -14.53
C ALA A 130 7.86 -28.47 -13.72
N LEU A 131 6.61 -28.41 -13.24
CA LEU A 131 5.94 -29.51 -12.52
C LEU A 131 5.22 -30.51 -13.44
N GLY A 132 5.01 -30.16 -14.72
CA GLY A 132 4.42 -31.05 -15.70
C GLY A 132 5.27 -32.31 -15.92
N PRO A 133 4.69 -33.42 -16.40
CA PRO A 133 5.47 -34.63 -16.68
C PRO A 133 6.60 -34.27 -17.66
N ALA A 134 7.84 -34.36 -17.18
CA ALA A 134 9.03 -34.25 -18.01
C ALA A 134 9.00 -35.41 -19.02
N GLY A 135 8.53 -35.15 -20.24
CA GLY A 135 8.57 -36.13 -21.31
C GLY A 135 7.39 -36.05 -22.28
N LYS A 136 7.62 -35.42 -23.43
CA LYS A 136 7.33 -36.07 -24.70
C LYS A 136 8.61 -36.09 -25.51
#